data_AF-A0A4R1HVN1-F1
#
_entry.id   AF-A0A4R1HVN1-F1
#
_cell.length_a   1.000
_cell.length_b   1.000
_cell.length_c   1.000
_cell.angle_alpha   90.00
_cell.angle_beta   90.00
_cell.angle_gamma   90.00
#
_symmetry.space_group_name_H-M   'P 1'
#
loop_
_entity.id
_entity.type
_entity.pdbx_description
1 polymer ?
#
loop_
_entity_poly.entity_id
_entity_poly.type
_entity_poly.pdbx_seq_one_letter_code
_entity_poly.pdbx_strand_id
1 'polypeptide(L)'
;MTAEQVDAPRARPGGRSARVRAAVHRAVIELLAEGHDGALSVPVVATRAGVHATTVYRRWPTLAELLADVASSRFSGDIVVPDSGDLHDDLERWVTDVATDLADPDVLALTRAAIGAAGPEGGDACVADRHLQLTAMLTREAERGGTVPTTEQAADALLGPLYYRAVFIGRPGDTGWARGLVSRLLAD
;
A
#
# COMPACT_ATOMS: atom_id res chain seq x y z
N MET A 1 -8.55 -45.87 41.37
CA MET A 1 -9.42 -44.68 41.37
C MET A 1 -8.58 -43.50 40.89
N THR A 2 -8.27 -43.50 39.59
CA THR A 2 -8.75 -42.56 38.56
C THR A 2 -8.24 -41.14 38.76
N ALA A 3 -7.15 -40.82 38.05
CA ALA A 3 -6.69 -39.45 37.82
C ALA A 3 -7.50 -38.85 36.68
N GLU A 4 -8.08 -37.69 36.96
CA GLU A 4 -8.94 -36.91 36.07
C GLU A 4 -8.05 -36.11 35.10
N GLN A 5 -8.13 -36.43 33.80
CA GLN A 5 -7.47 -35.66 32.75
C GLN A 5 -8.31 -34.41 32.46
N VAL A 6 -7.74 -33.25 32.79
CA VAL A 6 -8.24 -31.94 32.40
C VAL A 6 -8.08 -31.75 30.89
N ASP A 7 -9.23 -31.64 30.20
CA ASP A 7 -9.33 -31.29 28.78
C ASP A 7 -8.87 -29.84 28.56
N ALA A 8 -7.86 -29.65 27.71
CA ALA A 8 -7.33 -28.33 27.38
C ALA A 8 -8.25 -27.63 26.37
N PRO A 9 -8.54 -26.32 26.53
CA PRO A 9 -9.55 -25.64 25.73
C PRO A 9 -9.16 -25.56 24.25
N ARG A 10 -10.04 -26.10 23.41
CA ARG A 10 -9.97 -26.10 21.93
C ARG A 10 -9.79 -24.68 21.38
N ALA A 11 -8.73 -24.47 20.59
CA ALA A 11 -8.36 -23.20 19.98
C ALA A 11 -9.53 -22.54 19.19
N ARG A 12 -9.69 -21.23 19.39
CA ARG A 12 -10.74 -20.37 18.80
C ARG A 12 -10.63 -20.25 17.25
N PRO A 13 -11.73 -19.93 16.54
CA PRO A 13 -11.90 -20.17 15.08
C PRO A 13 -11.19 -19.18 14.13
N GLY A 14 -10.07 -18.57 14.55
CA GLY A 14 -9.33 -17.59 13.72
C GLY A 14 -8.63 -18.19 12.50
N GLY A 15 -8.31 -19.50 12.54
CA GLY A 15 -7.52 -20.16 11.49
C GLY A 15 -8.20 -20.24 10.13
N ARG A 16 -9.54 -20.42 10.08
CA ARG A 16 -10.27 -20.51 8.80
C ARG A 16 -10.39 -19.14 8.13
N SER A 17 -10.69 -18.09 8.90
CA SER A 17 -10.82 -16.72 8.39
C SER A 17 -9.49 -16.16 7.90
N ALA A 18 -8.38 -16.47 8.58
CA ALA A 18 -7.04 -16.10 8.13
C ALA A 18 -6.65 -16.81 6.82
N ARG A 19 -6.91 -18.13 6.72
CA ARG A 19 -6.67 -18.91 5.49
C ARG A 19 -7.47 -18.38 4.30
N VAL A 20 -8.74 -18.05 4.51
CA VAL A 20 -9.59 -17.44 3.46
C VAL A 20 -9.01 -16.08 3.03
N ARG A 21 -8.58 -15.24 3.97
CA ARG A 21 -7.95 -13.96 3.64
C ARG A 21 -6.71 -14.16 2.76
N ALA A 22 -5.81 -15.03 3.19
CA ALA A 22 -4.58 -15.32 2.45
C ALA A 22 -4.85 -15.90 1.06
N ALA A 23 -5.84 -16.78 0.92
CA ALA A 23 -6.22 -17.35 -0.38
C ALA A 23 -6.78 -16.28 -1.34
N VAL A 24 -7.62 -15.37 -0.84
CA VAL A 24 -8.18 -14.26 -1.63
C VAL A 24 -7.09 -13.27 -2.02
N HIS A 25 -6.20 -12.91 -1.09
CA HIS A 25 -5.08 -12.00 -1.37
C HIS A 25 -4.14 -12.56 -2.44
N ARG A 26 -3.77 -13.83 -2.31
CA ARG A 26 -2.96 -14.53 -3.30
C ARG A 26 -3.63 -14.57 -4.67
N ALA A 27 -4.93 -14.84 -4.72
CA ALA A 27 -5.68 -14.84 -5.98
C ALA A 27 -5.66 -13.48 -6.68
N VAL A 28 -5.77 -12.37 -5.95
CA VAL A 28 -5.63 -11.03 -6.51
C VAL A 28 -4.26 -10.85 -7.15
N ILE A 29 -3.19 -11.20 -6.44
CA ILE A 29 -1.81 -11.04 -6.92
C ILE A 29 -1.57 -11.89 -8.19
N GLU A 30 -1.99 -13.16 -8.18
CA GLU A 30 -1.87 -14.06 -9.34
C GLU A 30 -2.62 -13.49 -10.56
N LEU A 31 -3.85 -12.99 -10.37
CA LEU A 31 -4.66 -12.40 -11.45
C LEU A 31 -4.03 -11.12 -12.02
N LEU A 32 -3.42 -10.29 -11.17
CA LEU A 32 -2.72 -9.07 -11.61
C LEU A 32 -1.44 -9.41 -12.38
N ALA A 33 -0.66 -10.39 -11.92
CA ALA A 33 0.57 -10.83 -12.57
C ALA A 33 0.33 -11.51 -13.93
N GLU A 34 -0.79 -12.20 -14.10
CA GLU A 34 -1.22 -12.79 -15.37
C GLU A 34 -1.62 -11.73 -16.42
N GLY A 35 -1.68 -10.45 -16.04
CA GLY A 35 -2.04 -9.37 -16.95
C GLY A 35 -3.47 -9.52 -17.48
N HIS A 36 -4.41 -9.92 -16.61
CA HIS A 36 -5.77 -10.29 -17.00
C HIS A 36 -6.39 -9.31 -18.02
N ASP A 37 -6.66 -9.81 -19.22
CA ASP A 37 -7.25 -9.04 -20.34
C ASP A 37 -8.70 -8.57 -20.07
N GLY A 38 -9.29 -9.02 -18.96
CA GLY A 38 -10.64 -8.65 -18.49
C GLY A 38 -10.62 -7.76 -17.25
N ALA A 39 -11.73 -7.08 -16.97
CA ALA A 39 -11.88 -6.30 -15.74
C ALA A 39 -11.83 -7.21 -14.50
N LEU A 40 -10.84 -6.99 -13.63
CA LEU A 40 -10.78 -7.65 -12.32
C LEU A 40 -12.10 -7.42 -11.57
N SER A 41 -12.63 -8.46 -10.94
CA SER A 41 -13.89 -8.38 -10.18
C SER A 41 -13.92 -9.36 -9.02
N VAL A 42 -14.73 -9.07 -8.00
CA VAL A 42 -14.89 -9.93 -6.82
C VAL A 42 -15.27 -11.38 -7.19
N PRO A 43 -16.19 -11.66 -8.13
CA PRO A 43 -16.49 -13.04 -8.56
C PRO A 43 -15.30 -13.77 -9.20
N VAL A 44 -14.49 -13.07 -10.01
CA VAL A 44 -13.28 -13.65 -10.63
C VAL A 44 -12.26 -14.02 -9.56
N VAL A 45 -12.02 -13.11 -8.61
CA VAL A 45 -11.12 -13.37 -7.47
C VAL A 45 -11.63 -14.53 -6.62
N ALA A 46 -12.92 -14.58 -6.30
CA ALA A 46 -13.50 -15.65 -5.49
C ALA A 46 -13.31 -17.03 -6.15
N THR A 47 -13.54 -17.10 -7.47
CA THR A 47 -13.33 -18.31 -8.28
C THR A 47 -11.87 -18.75 -8.22
N ARG A 48 -10.93 -17.83 -8.44
CA ARG A 48 -9.48 -18.13 -8.36
C ARG A 48 -9.05 -18.58 -6.96
N ALA A 49 -9.59 -17.94 -5.92
CA ALA A 49 -9.29 -18.28 -4.53
C ALA A 49 -9.94 -19.59 -4.05
N GLY A 50 -10.82 -20.20 -4.86
CA GLY A 50 -11.54 -21.42 -4.49
C GLY A 50 -12.56 -21.19 -3.37
N VAL A 51 -13.13 -19.99 -3.26
CA VAL A 51 -14.11 -19.62 -2.23
C VAL A 51 -15.39 -19.08 -2.86
N HIS A 52 -16.50 -19.15 -2.13
CA HIS A 52 -17.77 -18.59 -2.61
C HIS A 52 -17.76 -17.06 -2.59
N ALA A 53 -18.31 -16.40 -3.62
CA ALA A 53 -18.30 -14.93 -3.74
C ALA A 53 -18.93 -14.22 -2.52
N THR A 54 -20.00 -14.76 -1.93
CA THR A 54 -20.61 -14.20 -0.71
C THR A 54 -19.66 -14.22 0.50
N THR A 55 -18.67 -15.11 0.53
CA THR A 55 -17.63 -15.12 1.56
C THR A 55 -16.66 -13.95 1.39
N VAL A 56 -16.37 -13.56 0.15
CA VAL A 56 -15.55 -12.39 -0.16
C VAL A 56 -16.33 -11.11 0.13
N TYR A 57 -17.56 -10.96 -0.40
CA TYR A 57 -18.40 -9.78 -0.19
C TYR A 57 -18.70 -9.47 1.28
N ARG A 58 -18.84 -10.50 2.14
CA ARG A 58 -19.06 -10.28 3.57
C ARG A 58 -17.88 -9.56 4.25
N ARG A 59 -16.67 -9.71 3.72
CA ARG A 59 -15.45 -9.11 4.27
C ARG A 59 -15.01 -7.87 3.50
N TRP A 60 -15.18 -7.88 2.19
CA TRP A 60 -14.88 -6.77 1.29
C TRP A 60 -16.11 -6.51 0.42
N PRO A 61 -17.02 -5.64 0.87
CA PRO A 61 -18.20 -5.23 0.12
C PRO A 61 -17.91 -4.80 -1.33
N THR A 62 -16.75 -4.18 -1.57
CA THR A 62 -16.33 -3.68 -2.88
C THR A 62 -14.98 -4.26 -3.32
N LEU A 63 -14.72 -4.23 -4.63
CA LEU A 63 -13.39 -4.57 -5.18
C LEU A 63 -12.32 -3.61 -4.65
N ALA A 64 -12.67 -2.32 -4.53
CA ALA A 64 -11.79 -1.31 -3.98
C ALA A 64 -11.33 -1.64 -2.56
N GLU A 65 -12.26 -2.00 -1.66
CA GLU A 65 -11.93 -2.42 -0.29
C GLU A 65 -11.07 -3.69 -0.26
N LEU A 66 -11.30 -4.62 -1.19
CA LEU A 66 -10.46 -5.80 -1.32
C LEU A 66 -9.03 -5.42 -1.75
N LEU A 67 -8.89 -4.57 -2.77
CA LEU A 67 -7.58 -4.14 -3.26
C LEU A 67 -6.84 -3.29 -2.23
N ALA A 68 -7.54 -2.45 -1.48
CA ALA A 68 -6.98 -1.70 -0.36
C ALA A 68 -6.46 -2.64 0.75
N ASP A 69 -7.19 -3.71 1.09
CA ASP A 69 -6.73 -4.70 2.08
C ASP A 69 -5.53 -5.52 1.58
N VAL A 70 -5.49 -5.84 0.29
CA VAL A 70 -4.33 -6.50 -0.34
C VAL A 70 -3.12 -5.57 -0.34
N ALA A 71 -3.29 -4.32 -0.77
CA ALA A 71 -2.25 -3.29 -0.75
C ALA A 71 -1.73 -3.09 0.68
N SER A 72 -2.61 -2.85 1.64
CA SER A 72 -2.25 -2.73 3.05
C SER A 72 -1.46 -3.96 3.49
N SER A 73 -1.89 -5.19 3.21
CA SER A 73 -1.13 -6.38 3.62
C SER A 73 0.27 -6.50 3.02
N ARG A 74 0.48 -5.97 1.80
CA ARG A 74 1.78 -6.00 1.10
C ARG A 74 2.70 -4.88 1.59
N PHE A 75 2.13 -3.71 1.92
CA PHE A 75 2.86 -2.53 2.41
C PHE A 75 2.93 -2.45 3.95
N SER A 76 2.26 -3.34 4.69
CA SER A 76 2.28 -3.39 6.17
C SER A 76 3.60 -3.89 6.76
N GLY A 77 4.63 -4.12 5.94
CA GLY A 77 5.97 -4.39 6.45
C GLY A 77 6.54 -3.08 7.00
N ASP A 78 6.45 -2.86 8.31
CA ASP A 78 7.09 -1.81 9.11
C ASP A 78 7.76 -0.72 8.26
N ILE A 79 6.97 0.16 7.63
CA ILE A 79 7.54 1.36 7.03
C ILE A 79 8.01 2.21 8.20
N VAL A 80 9.27 2.04 8.56
CA VAL A 80 9.95 2.89 9.54
C VAL A 80 10.11 4.23 8.86
N VAL A 81 9.18 5.15 9.15
CA VAL A 81 9.28 6.54 8.71
C VAL A 81 10.66 7.05 9.13
N PRO A 82 11.53 7.43 8.17
CA PRO A 82 12.87 7.91 8.46
C PRO A 82 12.86 9.00 9.54
N ASP A 83 13.85 8.93 10.43
CA ASP A 83 14.04 9.88 11.53
C ASP A 83 15.53 9.98 11.85
N SER A 84 16.32 10.36 10.85
CA SER A 84 17.77 10.56 10.99
C SER A 84 18.10 11.86 11.72
N GLY A 85 17.13 12.76 11.86
CA GLY A 85 17.31 14.11 12.38
C GLY A 85 17.61 15.15 11.31
N ASP A 86 17.68 14.74 10.03
CA ASP A 86 17.85 15.61 8.87
C ASP A 86 16.70 15.37 7.88
N LEU A 87 15.91 16.42 7.61
CA LEU A 87 14.73 16.30 6.75
C LEU A 87 15.10 15.94 5.30
N HIS A 88 16.24 16.43 4.81
CA HIS A 88 16.66 16.15 3.44
C HIS A 88 16.94 14.65 3.27
N ASP A 89 17.76 14.07 4.15
CA ASP A 89 18.10 12.65 4.14
C ASP A 89 16.87 11.76 4.39
N ASP A 90 15.96 12.19 5.27
CA ASP A 90 14.72 11.47 5.56
C ASP A 90 13.79 11.44 4.34
N LEU A 91 13.59 12.58 3.67
CA LEU A 91 12.78 12.67 2.45
C LEU A 91 13.44 11.93 1.27
N GLU A 92 14.77 11.99 1.13
CA GLU A 92 15.47 11.24 0.09
C GLU A 92 15.29 9.74 0.25
N ARG A 93 15.51 9.23 1.46
CA ARG A 93 15.30 7.81 1.74
C ARG A 93 13.87 7.40 1.43
N TRP A 94 12.91 8.14 1.98
CA TRP A 94 11.49 7.85 1.79
C TRP A 94 11.07 7.90 0.32
N VAL A 95 11.47 8.94 -0.44
CA VAL A 95 11.08 9.07 -1.85
C VAL A 95 11.71 7.98 -2.72
N THR A 96 12.92 7.51 -2.37
CA THR A 96 13.58 6.41 -3.09
C THR A 96 12.93 5.06 -2.80
N ASP A 97 12.43 4.84 -1.59
CA ASP A 97 11.64 3.66 -1.25
C ASP A 97 10.32 3.67 -2.04
N VAL A 98 9.61 4.81 -2.08
CA VAL A 98 8.39 4.96 -2.89
C VAL A 98 8.67 4.74 -4.39
N ALA A 99 9.77 5.28 -4.92
CA ALA A 99 10.15 5.08 -6.32
C ALA A 99 10.46 3.60 -6.62
N THR A 100 11.13 2.91 -5.70
CA THR A 100 11.45 1.49 -5.81
C THR A 100 10.17 0.65 -5.79
N ASP A 101 9.24 0.93 -4.88
CA ASP A 101 7.93 0.30 -4.82
C ASP A 101 7.19 0.47 -6.15
N LEU A 102 7.10 1.70 -6.67
CA LEU A 102 6.39 1.98 -7.93
C LEU A 102 7.09 1.40 -9.18
N ALA A 103 8.35 1.01 -9.07
CA ALA A 103 9.09 0.31 -10.12
C ALA A 103 8.89 -1.21 -10.09
N ASP A 104 8.42 -1.78 -8.97
CA ASP A 104 8.05 -3.19 -8.87
C ASP A 104 6.76 -3.45 -9.68
N PRO A 105 6.79 -4.38 -10.66
CA PRO A 105 5.64 -4.64 -11.53
C PRO A 105 4.37 -5.08 -10.80
N ASP A 106 4.50 -5.86 -9.73
CA ASP A 106 3.36 -6.35 -8.95
C ASP A 106 2.73 -5.22 -8.15
N VAL A 107 3.57 -4.39 -7.52
CA VAL A 107 3.14 -3.19 -6.79
C VAL A 107 2.42 -2.25 -7.74
N LEU A 108 3.02 -1.96 -8.91
CA LEU A 108 2.43 -1.08 -9.89
C LEU A 108 1.10 -1.61 -10.43
N ALA A 109 0.99 -2.91 -10.70
CA ALA A 109 -0.26 -3.54 -11.12
C ALA A 109 -1.35 -3.40 -10.05
N LEU A 110 -1.00 -3.63 -8.79
CA LEU A 110 -1.92 -3.46 -7.66
C LEU A 110 -2.35 -2.00 -7.47
N THR A 111 -1.42 -1.05 -7.55
CA THR A 111 -1.71 0.39 -7.48
C THR A 111 -2.66 0.82 -8.60
N ARG A 112 -2.41 0.39 -9.84
CA ARG A 112 -3.30 0.68 -10.98
C ARG A 112 -4.69 0.08 -10.80
N ALA A 113 -4.76 -1.17 -10.32
CA ALA A 113 -6.03 -1.81 -10.06
C ALA A 113 -6.83 -1.09 -8.97
N ALA A 114 -6.17 -0.65 -7.89
CA ALA A 114 -6.81 0.10 -6.80
C ALA A 114 -7.38 1.44 -7.29
N ILE A 115 -6.58 2.21 -8.03
CA ILE A 115 -7.00 3.48 -8.65
C ILE A 115 -8.18 3.25 -9.60
N GLY A 116 -8.12 2.22 -10.44
CA GLY A 116 -9.19 1.90 -11.39
C GLY A 116 -10.49 1.43 -10.73
N ALA A 117 -10.40 0.69 -9.62
CA ALA A 117 -11.55 0.06 -8.98
C ALA A 117 -12.41 1.00 -8.14
N ALA A 118 -11.84 2.04 -7.53
CA ALA A 118 -12.61 3.00 -6.73
C ALA A 118 -12.70 4.41 -7.32
N GLY A 119 -12.19 4.62 -8.54
CA GLY A 119 -12.22 5.94 -9.16
C GLY A 119 -11.48 6.96 -8.28
N PRO A 120 -12.03 8.17 -8.05
CA PRO A 120 -11.39 9.18 -7.21
C PRO A 120 -11.05 8.69 -5.79
N GLU A 121 -11.86 7.78 -5.23
CA GLU A 121 -11.72 7.25 -3.86
C GLU A 121 -10.73 6.06 -3.78
N GLY A 122 -10.23 5.58 -4.93
CA GLY A 122 -9.40 4.36 -5.00
C GLY A 122 -7.94 4.55 -4.64
N GLY A 123 -7.50 5.81 -4.60
CA GLY A 123 -6.21 6.19 -4.05
C GLY A 123 -6.18 6.21 -2.52
N ASP A 124 -7.34 6.29 -1.85
CA ASP A 124 -7.43 6.81 -0.48
C ASP A 124 -6.57 6.07 0.54
N ALA A 125 -6.53 4.73 0.52
CA ALA A 125 -5.77 3.99 1.53
C ALA A 125 -4.24 4.13 1.35
N CYS A 126 -3.75 4.07 0.10
CA CYS A 126 -2.33 4.20 -0.19
C CYS A 126 -1.86 5.66 -0.07
N VAL A 127 -2.70 6.59 -0.53
CA VAL A 127 -2.46 8.04 -0.42
C VAL A 127 -2.47 8.47 1.05
N ALA A 128 -3.43 8.01 1.86
CA ALA A 128 -3.50 8.35 3.28
C ALA A 128 -2.24 7.91 4.04
N ASP A 129 -1.74 6.69 3.82
CA ASP A 129 -0.53 6.20 4.46
C ASP A 129 0.70 7.05 4.09
N ARG A 130 0.88 7.38 2.80
CA ARG A 130 1.98 8.25 2.35
C ARG A 130 1.88 9.68 2.91
N HIS A 131 0.67 10.23 3.01
CA HIS A 131 0.44 11.53 3.64
C HIS A 131 0.77 11.53 5.14
N LEU A 132 0.44 10.45 5.86
CA LEU A 132 0.79 10.31 7.27
C LEU A 132 2.31 10.25 7.47
N GLN A 133 3.02 9.49 6.61
CA GLN A 133 4.47 9.38 6.64
C GLN A 133 5.15 10.74 6.36
N LEU A 134 4.71 11.46 5.33
CA LEU A 134 5.18 12.83 5.03
C LEU A 134 4.94 13.77 6.21
N THR A 135 3.72 13.79 6.74
CA THR A 135 3.34 14.65 7.87
C THR A 135 4.23 14.40 9.07
N ALA A 136 4.53 13.13 9.37
CA ALA A 136 5.40 12.78 10.48
C ALA A 136 6.83 13.33 10.31
N MET A 137 7.44 13.19 9.14
CA MET A 137 8.79 13.73 8.87
C MET A 137 8.81 15.27 8.97
N LEU A 138 7.82 15.94 8.36
CA LEU A 138 7.72 17.41 8.36
C LEU A 138 7.46 17.96 9.76
N THR A 139 6.61 17.29 10.55
CA THR A 139 6.31 17.70 11.93
C THR A 139 7.55 17.62 12.80
N ARG A 140 8.34 16.54 12.70
CA ARG A 140 9.59 16.38 13.45
C ARG A 140 10.61 17.48 13.13
N GLU A 141 10.72 17.86 11.86
CA GLU A 141 11.62 18.96 11.47
C GLU A 141 11.12 20.32 11.97
N ALA A 142 9.82 20.58 11.90
CA ALA A 142 9.23 21.79 12.47
C ALA A 142 9.45 21.89 13.99
N GLU A 143 9.34 20.76 14.72
CA GLU A 143 9.63 20.69 16.16
C GLU A 143 11.10 20.99 16.50
N ARG A 144 12.03 20.70 15.57
CA ARG A 144 13.45 21.08 15.69
C ARG A 144 13.72 22.55 15.35
N GLY A 145 12.71 23.28 14.88
CA GLY A 145 12.80 24.68 14.47
C GLY A 145 13.19 24.89 13.00
N GLY A 146 13.15 23.82 12.18
CA GLY A 146 13.37 23.91 10.75
C GLY A 146 12.19 24.53 10.00
N THR A 147 12.47 25.12 8.84
CA THR A 147 11.43 25.56 7.90
C THR A 147 11.01 24.37 7.05
N VAL A 148 9.71 24.11 6.98
CA VAL A 148 9.17 22.96 6.25
C VAL A 148 8.03 23.38 5.31
N PRO A 149 7.86 22.72 4.15
CA PRO A 149 6.66 22.87 3.34
C PRO A 149 5.44 22.27 4.05
N THR A 150 4.24 22.62 3.60
CA THR A 150 3.04 21.89 4.03
C THR A 150 3.06 20.45 3.50
N THR A 151 2.32 19.55 4.16
CA THR A 151 2.17 18.17 3.67
C THR A 151 1.64 18.12 2.25
N GLU A 152 0.70 18.99 1.89
CA GLU A 152 0.14 19.08 0.54
C GLU A 152 1.20 19.50 -0.48
N GLN A 153 2.00 20.52 -0.18
CA GLN A 153 3.09 20.95 -1.05
C GLN A 153 4.13 19.84 -1.26
N ALA A 154 4.51 19.14 -0.19
CA ALA A 154 5.42 18.01 -0.28
C ALA A 154 4.82 16.84 -1.09
N ALA A 155 3.53 16.53 -0.89
CA ALA A 155 2.84 15.49 -1.64
C ALA A 155 2.75 15.83 -3.15
N ASP A 156 2.36 17.06 -3.49
CA ASP A 156 2.27 17.54 -4.86
C ASP A 156 3.64 17.51 -5.56
N ALA A 157 4.71 17.89 -4.85
CA ALA A 157 6.07 17.93 -5.40
C ALA A 157 6.73 16.55 -5.52
N LEU A 158 6.45 15.63 -4.59
CA LEU A 158 7.12 14.32 -4.52
C LEU A 158 6.24 13.20 -5.09
N LEU A 159 5.05 13.00 -4.53
CA LEU A 159 4.16 11.91 -4.92
C LEU A 159 3.53 12.14 -6.29
N GLY A 160 3.10 13.38 -6.59
CA GLY A 160 2.47 13.73 -7.86
C GLY A 160 3.29 13.25 -9.08
N PRO A 161 4.56 13.67 -9.23
CA PRO A 161 5.42 13.22 -10.32
C PRO A 161 5.69 11.71 -10.31
N LEU A 162 5.90 11.10 -9.14
CA LEU A 162 6.15 9.66 -9.00
C LEU A 162 4.98 8.83 -9.53
N TYR A 163 3.77 9.08 -9.02
CA TYR A 163 2.56 8.40 -9.44
C TYR A 163 2.20 8.73 -10.88
N TYR A 164 2.37 9.98 -11.32
CA TYR A 164 2.10 10.38 -12.71
C TYR A 164 2.90 9.52 -13.70
N ARG A 165 4.21 9.41 -13.46
CA ARG A 165 5.12 8.62 -14.30
C ARG A 165 4.84 7.12 -14.23
N ALA A 166 4.62 6.59 -13.05
CA ALA A 166 4.41 5.15 -12.86
C ALA A 166 3.05 4.72 -13.43
N VAL A 167 1.97 5.36 -13.00
CA VAL A 167 0.60 4.94 -13.30
C VAL A 167 0.21 5.27 -14.74
N PHE A 168 0.41 6.52 -15.17
CA PHE A 168 -0.13 7.01 -16.44
C PHE A 168 0.85 6.93 -17.61
N ILE A 169 2.14 7.16 -17.38
CA ILE A 169 3.16 7.04 -18.44
C ILE A 169 3.65 5.60 -18.57
N GLY A 170 3.60 4.80 -17.50
CA GLY A 170 4.17 3.46 -17.48
C GLY A 170 5.69 3.43 -17.53
N ARG A 171 6.34 4.52 -17.10
CA ARG A 171 7.80 4.64 -16.98
C ARG A 171 8.15 5.19 -15.61
N PRO A 172 8.11 4.35 -14.55
CA PRO A 172 8.50 4.74 -13.19
C PRO A 172 9.83 5.50 -13.18
N GLY A 173 9.95 6.47 -12.29
CA GLY A 173 11.20 7.19 -12.11
C GLY A 173 12.23 6.31 -11.41
N ASP A 174 13.51 6.44 -11.78
CA ASP A 174 14.59 5.83 -11.01
C ASP A 174 14.86 6.61 -9.70
N THR A 175 15.64 6.01 -8.80
CA THR A 175 15.96 6.60 -7.50
C THR A 175 16.79 7.88 -7.61
N GLY A 176 17.60 8.06 -8.66
CA GLY A 176 18.37 9.28 -8.89
C GLY A 176 17.46 10.46 -9.26
N TRP A 177 16.50 10.22 -10.15
CA TRP A 177 15.46 11.19 -10.50
C TRP A 177 14.58 11.54 -9.29
N ALA A 178 14.24 10.54 -8.45
CA ALA A 178 13.44 10.72 -7.25
C ALA A 178 14.14 11.64 -6.23
N ARG A 179 15.44 11.43 -5.95
CA ARG A 179 16.24 12.35 -5.10
C ARG A 179 16.22 13.78 -5.61
N GLY A 180 16.33 13.96 -6.93
CA GLY A 180 16.23 15.29 -7.55
C GLY A 180 14.88 16.00 -7.36
N LEU A 181 13.81 15.31 -6.96
CA LEU A 181 12.56 15.96 -6.52
C LEU A 181 12.72 16.59 -5.14
N VAL A 182 13.41 15.91 -4.21
CA VAL A 182 13.67 16.41 -2.84
C VAL A 182 14.55 17.65 -2.89
N SER A 183 15.64 17.61 -3.66
CA SER A 183 16.52 18.78 -3.79
C SER A 183 15.80 20.01 -4.37
N ARG A 184 14.76 19.81 -5.19
CA ARG A 184 13.93 20.92 -5.70
C ARG A 184 12.94 21.42 -4.67
N LEU A 185 12.26 20.53 -3.96
CA LEU A 185 11.30 20.88 -2.91
C LEU A 185 11.94 21.72 -1.79
N LEU A 186 13.19 21.41 -1.42
CA LEU A 186 13.89 22.06 -0.30
C LEU A 186 14.73 23.27 -0.72
N ALA A 187 14.82 23.58 -2.02
CA ALA A 187 15.56 24.74 -2.53
C ALA A 187 14.72 26.03 -2.59
N ASP A 188 13.38 25.89 -2.49
CA ASP A 188 12.39 26.98 -2.46
C ASP A 188 12.04 27.39 -1.02
#